data_AF-A0A1F9DDM9-F1
#
_entry.id   AF-A0A1F9DDM9-F1
#
_cell.length_a   1.000
_cell.length_b   1.000
_cell.length_c   1.000
_cell.angle_alpha   90.00
_cell.angle_beta   90.00
_cell.angle_gamma   90.00
#
_symmetry.space_group_name_H-M   'P 1'
#
loop_
_entity.id
_entity.type
_entity.pdbx_description
1 polymer ?
#
loop_
_entity_poly.entity_id
_entity_poly.type
_entity_poly.pdbx_seq_one_letter_code
_entity_poly.pdbx_strand_id
1 'polypeptide(L)' 'MRKILRGVGIFFLIIAVPLGIMTIASWPPGGLFFALPFLFLIPAIIFGMAGGLLLLLTRKPRDLPPAQERGTRT' A
#
# COMPACT_ATOMS: atom_id res chain seq x y z
N MET A 1 -1.10 11.34 18.06
CA MET A 1 -0.12 11.05 16.99
C MET A 1 -0.46 9.84 16.11
N ARG A 2 -0.76 8.63 16.62
CA ARG A 2 -1.08 7.45 15.78
C ARG A 2 -2.21 7.65 14.74
N LYS A 3 -3.28 8.39 15.08
CA LYS A 3 -4.36 8.74 14.12
C LYS A 3 -3.86 9.61 12.97
N ILE A 4 -2.93 10.54 13.25
CA ILE A 4 -2.35 11.45 12.26
C ILE A 4 -1.44 10.66 11.32
N LEU A 5 -0.57 9.80 11.85
CA LEU A 5 0.26 8.90 11.03
C LEU A 5 -0.60 7.99 10.13
N ARG A 6 -1.73 7.49 10.65
CA ARG A 6 -2.66 6.66 9.87
C ARG A 6 -3.32 7.47 8.75
N GLY A 7 -3.70 8.72 9.01
CA GLY A 7 -4.25 9.63 8.00
C GLY A 7 -3.24 9.98 6.91
N VAL A 8 -2.01 10.29 7.28
CA VAL A 8 -0.90 10.56 6.35
C VAL A 8 -0.60 9.32 5.49
N GLY A 9 -0.59 8.12 6.09
CA GLY A 9 -0.38 6.87 5.35
C GLY A 9 -1.47 6.58 4.33
N ILE A 10 -2.74 6.84 4.68
CA ILE A 10 -3.88 6.73 3.75
C ILE A 10 -3.76 7.75 2.62
N PHE A 11 -3.41 9.00 2.93
CA PHE A 11 -3.25 10.05 1.94
C PHE A 11 -2.21 9.68 0.86
N PHE A 12 -1.06 9.16 1.27
CA PHE A 12 -0.04 8.66 0.33
C PHE A 12 -0.56 7.51 -0.53
N LEU A 13 -1.35 6.61 0.05
CA LEU A 13 -1.98 5.51 -0.69
C LEU A 13 -3.01 5.99 -1.72
N ILE A 14 -3.82 7.00 -1.37
CA ILE A 14 -4.80 7.61 -2.27
C ILE A 14 -4.11 8.22 -3.49
N ILE A 15 -2.90 8.76 -3.34
CA ILE A 15 -2.10 9.31 -4.44
C ILE A 15 -1.42 8.20 -5.26
N ALA A 16 -0.96 7.13 -4.60
CA ALA A 16 -0.29 6.02 -5.27
C ALA A 16 -1.22 5.24 -6.22
N VAL A 17 -2.50 5.09 -5.87
CA VAL A 17 -3.50 4.37 -6.68
C VAL A 17 -3.68 4.97 -8.10
N PRO A 18 -4.02 6.26 -8.28
CA PRO A 18 -4.17 6.85 -9.60
C PRO A 18 -2.84 6.90 -10.37
N LEU A 19 -1.70 7.02 -9.70
CA LEU A 19 -0.38 6.90 -10.34
C LEU A 19 -0.14 5.48 -10.89
N GLY A 20 -0.54 4.45 -10.15
CA GLY A 20 -0.53 3.07 -10.64
C GLY A 20 -1.46 2.85 -11.83
N ILE A 21 -2.66 3.43 -11.80
CA ILE A 21 -3.60 3.37 -12.93
C ILE A 21 -3.02 4.08 -14.15
N MET A 22 -2.45 5.28 -13.98
CA MET A 22 -1.76 6.03 -15.04
C MET A 22 -0.60 5.23 -15.63
N THR A 23 0.15 4.51 -14.80
CA THR A 23 1.22 3.61 -15.26
C THR A 23 0.69 2.56 -16.23
N ILE A 24 -0.40 1.87 -15.84
CA ILE A 24 -1.03 0.83 -16.68
C ILE A 24 -1.61 1.44 -17.96
N ALA A 25 -2.30 2.58 -17.85
CA ALA A 25 -2.90 3.27 -18.99
C ALA A 25 -1.84 3.80 -19.98
N SER A 26 -0.67 4.20 -19.46
CA SER A 26 0.45 4.69 -20.27
C SER A 26 1.29 3.59 -20.90
N TRP A 27 1.02 2.31 -20.60
CA TRP A 27 1.77 1.18 -21.13
C TRP A 27 1.52 1.05 -22.63
N PRO A 28 2.50 1.38 -23.50
CA PRO A 28 2.26 1.35 -24.92
C PRO A 28 2.25 -0.11 -25.43
N PRO A 29 1.37 -0.47 -26.38
CA PRO A 29 1.29 -1.83 -26.94
C PRO A 29 2.48 -2.19 -27.86
N GLY A 30 3.37 -1.24 -28.16
CA GLY A 30 4.62 -1.48 -28.88
C GLY A 30 5.22 -0.18 -29.43
N GLY A 31 6.41 0.19 -28.98
CA GLY A 31 7.22 1.28 -29.56
C GLY A 31 7.61 2.43 -28.61
N LEU A 32 8.78 3.03 -28.88
CA LEU A 32 9.55 4.19 -28.35
C LEU A 32 9.25 4.80 -26.96
N PHE A 33 8.00 4.85 -26.49
CA PHE A 33 7.60 5.41 -25.19
C PHE A 33 7.69 4.38 -24.04
N PHE A 34 8.62 3.42 -24.13
CA PHE A 34 8.86 2.41 -23.10
C PHE A 34 9.16 3.03 -21.72
N ALA A 35 9.74 4.23 -21.69
CA ALA A 35 10.07 4.95 -20.45
C ALA A 35 8.87 5.64 -19.79
N LEU A 36 7.79 5.91 -20.52
CA LEU A 36 6.65 6.71 -20.03
C LEU A 36 5.95 6.10 -18.81
N PRO A 37 5.71 4.76 -18.73
CA PRO A 37 5.16 4.12 -17.54
C PRO A 37 6.05 4.29 -16.31
N PHE A 38 7.37 4.31 -16.48
CA PHE A 38 8.31 4.43 -15.36
C PHE A 38 8.22 5.78 -14.65
N LEU A 39 7.83 6.85 -15.36
CA LEU A 39 7.60 8.18 -14.78
C LEU A 39 6.44 8.19 -13.78
N PHE A 40 5.45 7.31 -13.96
CA PHE A 40 4.32 7.17 -13.03
C PHE A 40 4.55 6.04 -12.02
N LEU A 41 5.26 4.99 -12.43
CA LEU A 41 5.53 3.81 -11.61
C LEU A 41 6.46 4.12 -10.43
N ILE A 42 7.55 4.85 -10.67
CA ILE A 42 8.52 5.16 -9.61
C ILE A 42 7.86 5.96 -8.48
N PRO A 43 7.14 7.07 -8.75
CA PRO A 43 6.36 7.75 -7.71
C PRO A 43 5.29 6.87 -7.06
N ALA A 44 4.57 6.06 -7.86
CA ALA A 44 3.54 5.15 -7.32
C ALA A 44 4.13 4.17 -6.28
N ILE A 45 5.30 3.60 -6.57
CA ILE A 45 6.00 2.68 -5.67
C ILE A 45 6.46 3.42 -4.41
N ILE A 46 7.07 4.60 -4.56
CA ILE A 46 7.57 5.38 -3.41
C ILE A 46 6.42 5.74 -2.47
N PHE A 47 5.33 6.30 -3.01
CA PHE A 47 4.18 6.68 -2.21
C PHE A 47 3.43 5.47 -1.64
N GLY A 48 3.33 4.39 -2.41
CA GLY A 48 2.74 3.13 -1.97
C GLY A 48 3.53 2.48 -0.83
N MET A 49 4.86 2.42 -0.94
CA MET A 49 5.74 1.91 0.11
C MET A 49 5.69 2.80 1.35
N ALA A 50 5.81 4.12 1.20
CA ALA A 50 5.76 5.05 2.32
C ALA A 50 4.42 4.97 3.05
N GLY A 51 3.30 5.01 2.33
CA GLY A 51 1.95 4.90 2.90
C GLY A 51 1.69 3.54 3.54
N GLY A 52 2.07 2.45 2.85
CA GLY A 52 1.94 1.08 3.35
C GLY A 52 2.76 0.82 4.61
N LEU A 53 4.02 1.27 4.64
CA LEU A 53 4.88 1.15 5.80
C LEU A 53 4.33 1.95 6.99
N LEU A 54 3.85 3.16 6.76
CA LEU A 54 3.25 3.99 7.82
C LEU A 54 1.99 3.35 8.41
N LEU A 55 1.18 2.68 7.56
CA LEU A 55 0.01 1.94 7.99
C LEU A 55 0.35 0.64 8.73
N LEU A 56 1.41 -0.05 8.33
CA LEU A 56 1.93 -1.21 9.04
C LEU A 56 2.42 -0.83 10.44
N LEU A 57 3.19 0.25 10.57
CA LEU A 57 3.68 0.74 11.86
C LEU A 57 2.56 1.25 12.78
N THR A 58 1.41 1.66 12.24
CA THR A 58 0.25 2.08 13.04
C THR A 58 -0.70 0.95 13.40
N ARG A 59 -0.63 -0.22 12.75
CA ARG A 59 -1.43 -1.39 13.14
C ARG A 59 -0.97 -1.88 14.52
N LYS A 60 -1.91 -1.99 15.46
CA LYS A 60 -1.69 -2.70 16.72
C LYS A 60 -1.64 -4.21 16.38
N PRO A 61 -0.70 -4.99 16.95
CA PRO A 61 -0.73 -6.44 16.81
C PRO A 61 -2.13 -6.94 17.14
N ARG A 62 -2.74 -7.68 16.21
CA ARG A 62 -4.03 -8.32 16.45
C ARG A 62 -3.75 -9.37 17.51
N ASP A 63 -4.27 -9.15 18.72
CA ASP A 63 -4.18 -10.11 19.82
C ASP A 63 -4.62 -11.46 19.27
N LEU A 64 -3.66 -12.39 19.15
CA LEU A 64 -3.93 -13.77 18.74
C LEU A 64 -4.97 -14.30 19.73
N PRO A 65 -6.09 -14.89 19.26
CA PRO A 65 -7.04 -15.49 20.17
C PRO A 65 -6.28 -16.49 21.06
N PRO A 66 -6.46 -16.43 22.40
CA PRO A 66 -5.72 -17.29 23.30
C PRO A 66 -5.94 -18.74 22.86
N ALA A 67 -4.86 -19.53 22.83
CA ALA A 67 -4.84 -20.94 22.44
C ALA A 67 -5.65 -21.86 23.39
N GLN A 68 -6.58 -21.30 24.15
CA GLN A 68 -7.31 -21.91 25.24
C GLN A 68 -8.63 -22.57 24.81
N GLU A 69 -9.15 -22.27 23.61
CA GLU A 69 -10.39 -22.88 23.10
C GLU A 69 -10.20 -24.25 22.42
N ARG A 70 -8.97 -24.77 22.33
CA ARG A 70 -8.69 -26.04 21.64
C ARG A 70 -8.75 -27.27 22.57
N GLY A 71 -9.04 -27.11 23.86
CA GLY A 71 -8.92 -28.17 24.88
C GLY A 71 -10.19 -28.54 25.66
N THR A 72 -11.36 -27.98 25.34
CA THR A 72 -12.59 -28.17 26.15
C THR A 72 -13.80 -28.59 25.31
N ARG A 73 -13.59 -29.52 24.38
CA ARG A 73 -14.66 -30.32 23.81
C ARG A 73 -14.29 -31.80 23.95
N THR A 74 -14.37 -32.29 25.18
CA THR A 74 -14.62 -33.71 25.48
C THR A 74 -16.12 -33.96 25.38
#